data_AF-A0A6N9PYA7-F1
#
_entry.id   AF-A0A6N9PYA7-F1
#
_cell.length_a   1.000
_cell.length_b   1.000
_cell.length_c   1.000
_cell.angle_alpha   90.00
_cell.angle_beta   90.00
_cell.angle_gamma   90.00
#
_symmetry.space_group_name_H-M   'P 1'
#
loop_
_entity.id
_entity.type
_entity.pdbx_description
1 polymer ?
#
loop_
_entity_poly.entity_id
_entity_poly.type
_entity_poly.pdbx_seq_one_letter_code
_entity_poly.pdbx_strand_id
1 'polypeptide(L)'
;MGYWAAFDYERMAREAAKERDALHALLERRKKNPPERADQELVWQRENSLLYTMYLEQRCSAEALSRRARMRARQEAAHGA
;
A
#
# COMPACT_ATOMS: atom_id res chain seq x y z
N MET A 1 -24.95 -22.24 -1.24
CA MET A 1 -24.10 -22.13 -0.04
C MET A 1 -23.19 -20.94 -0.21
N GLY A 2 -23.30 -19.93 0.66
CA GLY A 2 -22.73 -18.60 0.46
C GLY A 2 -21.20 -18.57 0.62
N TYR A 3 -20.49 -18.34 -0.47
CA TYR A 3 -19.08 -17.93 -0.48
C TYR A 3 -18.98 -16.44 -0.12
N TRP A 4 -19.34 -16.08 1.11
CA TRP A 4 -18.92 -14.80 1.66
C TRP A 4 -17.52 -15.02 2.23
N ALA A 5 -16.51 -14.93 1.36
CA ALA A 5 -15.14 -14.77 1.84
C ALA A 5 -15.16 -13.57 2.79
N ALA A 6 -14.99 -13.83 4.10
CA ALA A 6 -15.00 -12.78 5.09
C ALA A 6 -13.90 -11.78 4.67
N PHE A 7 -14.28 -10.54 4.38
CA PHE A 7 -13.32 -9.47 4.07
C PHE A 7 -12.40 -9.29 5.29
N ASP A 8 -11.22 -9.89 5.20
CA ASP A 8 -10.17 -9.81 6.21
C ASP A 8 -9.40 -8.50 6.02
N TYR A 9 -10.01 -7.42 6.54
CA TYR A 9 -9.43 -6.09 6.48
C TYR A 9 -8.05 -6.01 7.14
N GLU A 10 -7.76 -6.88 8.11
CA GLU A 10 -6.47 -6.88 8.78
C GLU A 10 -5.39 -7.45 7.86
N ARG A 11 -5.65 -8.60 7.23
CA ARG A 11 -4.75 -9.17 6.22
C ARG A 11 -4.53 -8.21 5.06
N MET A 12 -5.59 -7.63 4.51
CA MET A 12 -5.47 -6.66 3.41
C MET A 12 -4.65 -5.44 3.82
N ALA A 13 -4.81 -4.94 5.05
CA ALA A 13 -4.01 -3.83 5.56
C ALA A 13 -2.51 -4.18 5.66
N ARG A 14 -2.19 -5.41 6.07
CA ARG A 14 -0.80 -5.90 6.13
C ARG A 14 -0.19 -6.05 4.74
N GLU A 15 -0.95 -6.57 3.78
CA GLU A 15 -0.51 -6.68 2.38
C GLU A 15 -0.23 -5.29 1.78
N ALA A 16 -1.15 -4.34 1.92
CA ALA A 16 -0.95 -2.95 1.49
C ALA A 16 0.26 -2.28 2.16
N ALA A 17 0.47 -2.52 3.47
CA ALA A 17 1.63 -1.99 4.18
C ALA A 17 2.96 -2.58 3.65
N LYS A 18 2.98 -3.87 3.33
CA LYS A 18 4.16 -4.53 2.74
C LYS A 18 4.48 -3.97 1.35
N GLU A 19 3.46 -3.76 0.52
CA GLU A 19 3.63 -3.15 -0.81
C GLU A 19 4.11 -1.70 -0.72
N ARG A 20 3.55 -0.90 0.19
CA ARG A 20 4.02 0.45 0.51
C ARG A 20 5.52 0.44 0.84
N ASP A 21 5.95 -0.45 1.73
CA ASP A 21 7.34 -0.51 2.18
C ASP A 21 8.30 -0.93 1.05
N ALA A 22 7.87 -1.87 0.20
CA ALA A 22 8.62 -2.28 -0.99
C ALA A 22 8.77 -1.13 -2.00
N LEU A 23 7.70 -0.38 -2.28
CA LEU A 23 7.71 0.78 -3.17
C LEU A 23 8.61 1.89 -2.62
N HIS A 24 8.53 2.17 -1.32
CA HIS A 24 9.40 3.14 -0.66
C HIS A 24 10.88 2.75 -0.76
N ALA A 25 11.22 1.50 -0.49
CA ALA A 25 12.58 1.00 -0.62
C ALA A 25 13.10 1.08 -2.08
N LEU A 26 12.24 0.80 -3.06
CA LEU A 26 12.57 0.93 -4.48
C LEU A 26 12.84 2.40 -4.87
N LEU A 27 11.99 3.33 -4.44
CA LEU A 27 12.18 4.77 -4.67
C LEU A 27 13.49 5.27 -4.08
N GLU A 28 13.82 4.88 -2.85
CA GLU A 28 15.09 5.24 -2.20
C GLU A 28 16.30 4.64 -2.93
N ARG A 29 16.18 3.40 -3.44
CA ARG A 29 17.23 2.80 -4.27
C ARG A 29 17.42 3.56 -5.57
N ARG A 30 16.33 3.96 -6.24
CA ARG A 30 16.38 4.70 -7.51
C ARG A 30 16.93 6.12 -7.32
N LYS A 31 16.64 6.77 -6.19
CA LYS A 31 17.24 8.06 -5.83
C LYS A 31 18.76 8.01 -5.72
N LYS A 32 19.30 6.88 -5.24
CA LYS A 32 20.76 6.65 -5.15
C LYS A 32 21.41 6.25 -6.48
N ASN A 33 20.60 5.80 -7.45
CA ASN A 33 21.05 5.33 -8.77
C ASN A 33 20.29 6.09 -9.86
N PRO A 34 20.60 7.39 -10.08
CA PRO A 34 20.03 8.15 -11.18
C PRO A 34 20.50 7.58 -12.53
N PRO A 35 19.77 7.86 -13.62
CA PRO A 35 20.17 7.43 -14.96
C PRO A 35 21.51 8.08 -15.35
N GLU A 36 22.39 7.32 -16.00
CA GLU A 36 23.70 7.81 -16.44
C GLU A 36 23.61 8.69 -17.70
N ARG A 37 22.52 8.56 -18.47
CA ARG A 37 22.33 9.25 -19.75
C ARG A 37 21.09 10.13 -19.73
N ALA A 38 21.22 11.32 -20.33
CA ALA A 38 20.15 12.31 -20.40
C ALA A 38 18.91 11.83 -21.18
N ASP A 39 19.08 10.94 -22.16
CA ASP A 39 17.97 10.36 -22.94
C ASP A 39 17.08 9.42 -22.10
N GLN A 40 17.59 8.93 -20.97
CA GLN A 40 16.85 8.08 -20.04
C GLN A 40 16.19 8.88 -18.90
N GLU A 41 16.52 10.16 -18.75
CA GLU A 41 16.07 10.97 -17.62
C GLU A 41 14.54 11.15 -17.61
N LEU A 42 13.94 11.45 -18.76
CA LEU A 42 12.49 11.60 -18.88
C LEU A 42 11.74 10.30 -18.53
N VAL A 43 12.27 9.16 -18.96
CA VAL A 43 11.69 7.84 -18.65
C VAL A 43 11.81 7.57 -17.16
N TRP A 44 12.99 7.81 -16.58
CA TRP A 44 13.23 7.61 -15.14
C TRP A 44 12.34 8.49 -14.27
N GLN A 45 12.14 9.77 -14.64
CA GLN A 45 11.25 10.69 -13.92
C GLN A 45 9.79 10.21 -13.99
N ARG A 46 9.34 9.76 -15.17
CA ARG A 46 7.99 9.23 -15.36
C ARG A 46 7.74 7.98 -14.52
N GLU A 47 8.68 7.03 -14.55
CA GLU A 47 8.61 5.81 -13.75
C GLU A 47 8.61 6.12 -12.25
N ASN A 48 9.48 7.03 -11.79
CA ASN A 48 9.50 7.44 -10.39
C ASN A 48 8.18 8.08 -9.95
N SER A 49 7.57 8.87 -10.83
CA SER A 49 6.28 9.50 -10.55
C SER A 49 5.19 8.44 -10.39
N LEU A 50 5.15 7.43 -11.28
CA LEU A 50 4.22 6.32 -11.17
C LEU A 50 4.43 5.51 -9.88
N LEU A 51 5.68 5.15 -9.57
CA LEU A 51 6.03 4.42 -8.34
C LEU A 51 5.64 5.20 -7.09
N TYR A 52 5.81 6.52 -7.10
CA TYR A 52 5.40 7.38 -6.00
C TYR A 52 3.88 7.45 -5.85
N THR A 53 3.13 7.53 -6.94
CA THR A 53 1.66 7.43 -6.91
C THR A 53 1.21 6.11 -6.30
N MET A 54 1.75 4.98 -6.76
CA MET A 54 1.45 3.65 -6.21
C MET A 54 1.78 3.56 -4.71
N TYR A 55 2.89 4.16 -4.28
CA TYR A 55 3.27 4.22 -2.87
C TYR A 55 2.20 4.94 -2.03
N LEU A 56 1.71 6.08 -2.51
CA LEU A 56 0.65 6.83 -1.83
C LEU A 56 -0.66 6.04 -1.78
N GLU A 57 -1.02 5.37 -2.87
CA GLU A 57 -2.22 4.51 -2.92
C GLU A 57 -2.16 3.38 -1.89
N GLN A 58 -1.03 2.69 -1.77
CA GLN A 58 -0.85 1.61 -0.81
C GLN A 58 -0.82 2.12 0.63
N ARG A 59 -0.21 3.29 0.87
CA ARG A 59 -0.26 3.95 2.17
C ARG A 59 -1.70 4.28 2.58
N CYS A 60 -2.47 4.90 1.71
CA CYS A 60 -3.88 5.23 1.95
C CYS A 60 -4.71 3.96 2.18
N SER A 61 -4.49 2.92 1.38
CA SER A 61 -5.16 1.62 1.51
C SER A 61 -4.88 0.97 2.87
N ALA A 62 -3.60 0.90 3.28
CA ALA A 62 -3.21 0.36 4.57
C ALA A 62 -3.88 1.10 5.74
N GLU A 63 -3.91 2.43 5.70
CA GLU A 63 -4.57 3.25 6.72
C GLU A 63 -6.09 3.01 6.76
N ALA A 64 -6.76 2.99 5.61
CA ALA A 64 -8.20 2.79 5.52
C ALA A 64 -8.63 1.38 5.98
N LEU A 65 -7.91 0.35 5.54
CA LEU A 65 -8.18 -1.04 5.89
C LEU A 65 -7.91 -1.29 7.38
N SER A 66 -6.84 -0.72 7.94
CA SER A 66 -6.56 -0.78 9.38
C SER A 66 -7.68 -0.13 10.21
N ARG A 67 -8.22 1.01 9.76
CA ARG A 67 -9.37 1.65 10.42
C ARG A 67 -10.60 0.76 10.39
N ARG A 68 -10.90 0.12 9.24
CA ARG A 68 -12.03 -0.81 9.11
C ARG A 68 -11.88 -2.05 10.00
N ALA A 69 -10.69 -2.64 10.06
CA ALA A 69 -10.40 -3.77 10.95
C ALA A 69 -10.69 -3.41 12.43
N ARG A 70 -10.23 -2.23 12.88
CA ARG A 70 -10.49 -1.74 14.26
C ARG A 70 -11.98 -1.50 14.53
N MET A 71 -12.71 -0.93 13.58
CA MET A 71 -14.15 -0.69 13.72
C MET A 71 -14.92 -2.01 13.82
N ARG A 72 -14.55 -2.99 12.99
CA ARG A 72 -15.15 -4.33 13.02
C ARG A 72 -14.90 -5.04 14.36
N ALA A 73 -13.66 -5.04 14.84
CA ALA A 73 -13.32 -5.63 16.14
C ALA A 73 -14.11 -4.98 17.30
N ARG A 74 -14.36 -3.66 17.25
CA ARG A 74 -15.20 -2.96 18.24
C ARG A 74 -16.67 -3.38 18.17
N GLN A 75 -17.22 -3.54 16.97
CA GLN A 75 -18.61 -4.00 16.78
C GLN A 75 -18.78 -5.44 17.27
N GLU A 76 -17.84 -6.32 16.93
CA GLU A 76 -17.85 -7.72 17.39
C GLU A 76 -17.77 -7.80 18.92
N ALA A 77 -16.95 -6.96 19.56
CA ALA A 77 -16.88 -6.87 21.02
C ALA A 77 -18.16 -6.30 21.67
N ALA A 78 -18.87 -5.39 20.99
CA ALA A 78 -20.09 -4.76 21.50
C ALA A 78 -21.36 -5.63 21.34
N HIS A 79 -21.39 -6.51 20.34
CA HIS A 79 -22.51 -7.41 20.05
C HIS A 79 -22.30 -8.85 20.55
N GLY A 80 -21.11 -9.16 21.06
CA GLY A 80 -20.76 -10.45 21.69
C GLY A 80 -20.88 -10.47 23.22
N ALA A 81 -21.43 -9.41 23.83
CA ALA A 81 -21.78 -9.30 25.25
C ALA A 81 -23.31 -9.21 25.39
#